data_AF-A0A5Q4G1H0-F1
#
_entry.id   AF-A0A5Q4G1H0-F1
#
_cell.length_a   1.000
_cell.length_b   1.000
_cell.length_c   1.000
_cell.angle_alpha   90.00
_cell.angle_beta   90.00
_cell.angle_gamma   90.00
#
_symmetry.space_group_name_H-M   'P 1'
#
loop_
_entity.id
_entity.type
_entity.pdbx_description
1 polymer ?
#
loop_
_entity_poly.entity_id
_entity_poly.type
_entity_poly.pdbx_seq_one_letter_code
_entity_poly.pdbx_strand_id
1 'polypeptide(L)'
;MTARLRVAAWLLAMWLVGVAAGQNGGWAVQTVALRDLREAQNTAATLRDAGFPAFNEFAMTDGLQYVRVRVGCWSAREGADAVAGLLLAGHAREAVVVPHGAESPRACIEIDIGFLMPTSWEALFEPGEAPTFRVELAGHVAHIRHDGQRWIVLQGEGTPTPLRVAAPARPYREGEVAGSAAVFDDRSEPSVLICPGRLIGQVGEVAIAVWADAVVACRPPDAFARGLP
;
A
#
# COMPACT_ATOMS: atom_id res chain seq x y z
N MET A 1 -49.58 36.61 16.38
CA MET A 1 -48.37 36.92 15.58
C MET A 1 -47.39 35.76 15.73
N THR A 2 -47.62 34.70 14.96
CA THR A 2 -47.06 33.35 15.17
C THR A 2 -46.84 32.71 13.81
N ALA A 3 -45.84 33.18 13.05
CA ALA A 3 -45.59 32.66 11.69
C ALA A 3 -44.20 32.96 11.11
N ARG A 4 -43.13 33.10 11.92
CA ARG A 4 -41.79 33.44 11.39
C ARG A 4 -40.63 32.55 11.84
N LEU A 5 -40.89 31.47 12.56
CA LEU A 5 -39.85 30.60 13.13
C LEU A 5 -39.76 29.19 12.52
N ARG A 6 -40.49 28.90 11.44
CA ARG A 6 -40.51 27.54 10.81
C ARG A 6 -39.77 27.41 9.49
N VAL A 7 -39.16 28.47 8.95
CA VAL A 7 -38.51 28.41 7.62
C VAL A 7 -36.99 28.25 7.70
N ALA A 8 -36.36 28.54 8.84
CA ALA A 8 -34.90 28.48 8.98
C ALA A 8 -34.32 27.06 9.19
N ALA A 9 -35.15 26.06 9.47
CA ALA A 9 -34.69 24.69 9.74
C ALA A 9 -34.52 23.82 8.48
N TRP A 10 -34.90 24.30 7.29
CA TRP A 10 -34.92 23.50 6.06
C TRP A 10 -33.77 23.76 5.09
N LEU A 11 -32.90 24.74 5.34
CA LEU A 11 -31.74 25.04 4.48
C LEU A 11 -30.42 24.45 4.98
N LEU A 12 -30.38 23.84 6.16
CA LEU A 12 -29.17 23.23 6.73
C LEU A 12 -29.05 21.72 6.50
N ALA A 13 -30.05 21.08 5.88
CA ALA A 13 -30.05 19.64 5.61
C ALA A 13 -29.59 19.25 4.19
N MET A 14 -29.22 20.21 3.33
CA MET A 14 -28.81 19.96 1.94
C MET A 14 -27.30 19.98 1.69
N TRP A 15 -26.47 19.90 2.75
CA TRP A 15 -25.00 19.83 2.65
C TRP A 15 -24.40 18.50 3.14
N LEU A 16 -25.22 17.44 3.22
CA LEU A 16 -24.78 16.08 3.58
C LEU A 16 -25.13 15.05 2.50
N VAL A 17 -24.97 15.43 1.24
CA VAL A 17 -24.73 14.43 0.19
C VAL A 17 -23.29 14.61 -0.27
N GLY A 18 -22.36 14.35 0.65
CA GLY A 18 -21.03 13.92 0.25
C GLY A 18 -21.24 12.64 -0.54
N VAL A 19 -21.02 12.72 -1.85
CA VAL A 19 -21.00 11.54 -2.72
C VAL A 19 -19.82 10.71 -2.25
N ALA A 20 -20.05 9.82 -1.28
CA ALA A 20 -19.24 8.64 -1.11
C ALA A 20 -19.50 7.77 -2.35
N ALA A 21 -18.95 8.19 -3.49
CA ALA A 21 -18.70 7.27 -4.58
C ALA A 21 -17.78 6.24 -3.95
N GLY A 22 -18.35 5.06 -3.65
CA GLY A 22 -17.59 3.95 -3.09
C GLY A 22 -16.35 3.78 -3.95
N GLN A 23 -15.19 4.07 -3.35
CA GLN A 23 -13.90 3.89 -4.00
C GLN A 23 -13.63 2.38 -4.04
N ASN A 24 -14.38 1.67 -4.89
CA ASN A 24 -14.13 0.27 -5.22
C ASN A 24 -12.94 0.15 -6.21
N GLY A 25 -12.01 1.10 -6.17
CA GLY A 25 -10.84 1.14 -7.04
C GLY A 25 -9.65 1.60 -6.21
N GLY A 26 -8.55 0.88 -6.30
CA GLY A 26 -7.32 1.28 -5.62
C GLY A 26 -6.66 2.49 -6.27
N TRP A 27 -5.42 2.72 -5.90
CA TRP A 27 -4.62 3.87 -6.27
C TRP A 27 -3.44 3.46 -7.14
N ALA A 28 -3.05 4.35 -8.04
CA ALA A 28 -1.86 4.19 -8.87
C ALA A 28 -1.04 5.48 -8.82
N VAL A 29 0.21 5.41 -9.21
CA VAL A 29 1.06 6.59 -9.38
C VAL A 29 1.28 6.84 -10.86
N GLN A 30 0.83 7.98 -11.38
CA GLN A 30 1.11 8.41 -12.74
C GLN A 30 2.43 9.19 -12.79
N THR A 31 3.35 8.76 -13.65
CA THR A 31 4.67 9.40 -13.77
C THR A 31 4.78 10.32 -15.00
N VAL A 32 4.15 9.94 -16.11
CA VAL A 32 4.16 10.74 -17.35
C VAL A 32 2.95 10.40 -18.23
N ALA A 33 2.57 11.32 -19.11
CA ALA A 33 1.62 11.08 -20.19
C ALA A 33 2.25 11.50 -21.53
N LEU A 34 2.44 10.54 -22.44
CA LEU A 34 3.18 10.72 -23.69
C LEU A 34 2.26 10.55 -24.89
N ARG A 35 2.62 11.14 -26.03
CA ARG A 35 1.90 10.90 -27.30
C ARG A 35 2.45 9.72 -28.09
N ASP A 36 3.71 9.37 -27.87
CA ASP A 36 4.36 8.23 -28.51
C ASP A 36 4.21 6.97 -27.65
N LEU A 37 3.58 5.94 -28.21
CA LEU A 37 3.37 4.66 -27.53
C LEU A 37 4.69 3.93 -27.24
N ARG A 38 5.66 3.97 -28.14
CA ARG A 38 6.95 3.29 -27.97
C ARG A 38 7.74 3.95 -26.84
N GLU A 39 7.73 5.27 -26.77
CA GLU A 39 8.35 6.00 -25.68
C GLU A 39 7.72 5.61 -24.33
N ALA A 40 6.37 5.58 -24.26
CA ALA A 40 5.66 5.17 -23.05
C ALA A 40 5.94 3.71 -22.65
N GLN A 41 6.04 2.80 -23.61
CA GLN A 41 6.38 1.40 -23.36
C GLN A 41 7.80 1.26 -22.80
N ASN A 42 8.76 2.01 -23.35
CA ASN A 42 10.14 2.03 -22.87
C ASN A 42 10.21 2.59 -21.45
N THR A 43 9.52 3.70 -21.16
CA THR A 43 9.45 4.26 -19.80
C THR A 43 8.89 3.24 -18.81
N ALA A 44 7.79 2.56 -19.16
CA ALA A 44 7.21 1.52 -18.31
C ALA A 44 8.15 0.33 -18.12
N ALA A 45 8.89 -0.08 -19.16
CA ALA A 45 9.88 -1.15 -19.07
C ALA A 45 11.03 -0.77 -18.12
N THR A 46 11.60 0.44 -18.25
CA THR A 46 12.65 0.92 -17.33
C THR A 46 12.18 0.94 -15.88
N LEU A 47 10.92 1.31 -15.61
CA LEU A 47 10.37 1.24 -14.26
C LEU A 47 10.21 -0.20 -13.76
N ARG A 48 9.77 -1.13 -14.62
CA ARG A 48 9.70 -2.57 -14.28
C ARG A 48 11.07 -3.18 -14.01
N ASP A 49 12.08 -2.80 -14.76
CA ASP A 49 13.47 -3.24 -14.54
C ASP A 49 14.01 -2.74 -13.18
N ALA A 50 13.52 -1.59 -12.71
CA ALA A 50 13.77 -1.07 -11.36
C ALA A 50 12.87 -1.69 -10.28
N GLY A 51 12.05 -2.69 -10.63
CA GLY A 51 11.16 -3.42 -9.72
C GLY A 51 9.81 -2.76 -9.47
N PHE A 52 9.46 -1.65 -10.15
CA PHE A 52 8.14 -1.06 -10.02
C PHE A 52 7.11 -1.79 -10.89
N PRO A 53 5.90 -2.10 -10.40
CA PRO A 53 4.83 -2.70 -11.21
C PRO A 53 4.21 -1.69 -12.18
N ALA A 54 4.96 -1.27 -13.20
CA ALA A 54 4.59 -0.22 -14.13
C ALA A 54 3.84 -0.74 -15.37
N PHE A 55 2.82 0.00 -15.80
CA PHE A 55 1.96 -0.31 -16.94
C PHE A 55 1.59 0.95 -17.74
N ASN A 56 1.06 0.73 -18.95
CA ASN A 56 0.60 1.79 -19.84
C ASN A 56 -0.94 1.83 -19.88
N GLU A 57 -1.51 3.02 -19.87
CA GLU A 57 -2.96 3.25 -19.98
C GLU A 57 -3.25 4.27 -21.08
N PHE A 58 -4.15 3.95 -22.00
CA PHE A 58 -4.59 4.90 -23.02
C PHE A 58 -5.59 5.89 -22.43
N ALA A 59 -5.43 7.16 -22.75
CA ALA A 59 -6.34 8.22 -22.33
C ALA A 59 -6.60 9.20 -23.48
N MET A 60 -7.77 9.82 -23.44
CA MET A 60 -8.14 10.92 -24.33
C MET A 60 -8.30 12.20 -23.50
N THR A 61 -7.76 13.30 -23.98
CA THR A 61 -7.94 14.63 -23.36
C THR A 61 -8.01 15.66 -24.48
N ASP A 62 -9.10 16.44 -24.53
CA ASP A 62 -9.34 17.45 -25.57
C ASP A 62 -9.22 16.93 -27.01
N GLY A 63 -9.71 15.71 -27.26
CA GLY A 63 -9.65 15.06 -28.57
C GLY A 63 -8.27 14.52 -28.96
N LEU A 64 -7.28 14.62 -28.06
CA LEU A 64 -5.93 14.12 -28.25
C LEU A 64 -5.72 12.82 -27.46
N GLN A 65 -5.07 11.85 -28.11
CA GLN A 65 -4.73 10.58 -27.48
C GLN A 65 -3.36 10.68 -26.79
N TYR A 66 -3.31 10.14 -25.57
CA TYR A 66 -2.11 10.01 -24.76
C TYR A 66 -1.98 8.57 -24.25
N VAL A 67 -0.75 8.18 -23.95
CA VAL A 67 -0.41 6.96 -23.23
C VAL A 67 0.19 7.37 -21.89
N ARG A 68 -0.55 7.11 -20.81
CA ARG A 68 -0.11 7.33 -19.43
C ARG A 68 0.78 6.18 -18.99
N VAL A 69 1.88 6.50 -18.33
CA VAL A 69 2.69 5.51 -17.61
C VAL A 69 2.29 5.59 -16.15
N ARG A 70 1.82 4.46 -15.62
CA ARG A 70 1.34 4.33 -14.24
C ARG A 70 2.09 3.22 -13.52
N VAL A 71 2.17 3.33 -12.20
CA VAL A 71 2.85 2.38 -11.33
C VAL A 71 1.88 1.87 -10.27
N GLY A 72 1.72 0.55 -10.25
CA GLY A 72 1.03 -0.20 -9.23
C GLY A 72 -0.49 -0.08 -9.20
N CYS A 73 -1.05 -0.85 -8.28
CA CYS A 73 -2.42 -0.83 -7.82
C CYS A 73 -2.30 -1.00 -6.31
N TRP A 74 -2.65 0.02 -5.53
CA TRP A 74 -2.50 0.05 -4.07
C TRP A 74 -3.87 0.16 -3.43
N SER A 75 -4.18 -0.67 -2.42
CA SER A 75 -5.49 -0.63 -1.76
C SER A 75 -5.75 0.68 -1.03
N ALA A 76 -4.69 1.36 -0.58
CA ALA A 76 -4.72 2.61 0.16
C ALA A 76 -3.92 3.70 -0.54
N ARG A 77 -4.36 4.96 -0.37
CA ARG A 77 -3.72 6.12 -1.01
C ARG A 77 -2.33 6.36 -0.44
N GLU A 78 -2.19 6.17 0.86
CA GLU A 78 -0.97 6.36 1.63
C GLU A 78 0.16 5.47 1.08
N GLY A 79 -0.17 4.23 0.72
CA GLY A 79 0.76 3.33 0.04
C GLY A 79 1.20 3.84 -1.34
N ALA A 80 0.28 4.39 -2.12
CA ALA A 80 0.61 5.02 -3.39
C ALA A 80 1.46 6.30 -3.21
N ASP A 81 1.18 7.11 -2.19
CA ASP A 81 1.97 8.31 -1.85
C ASP A 81 3.41 7.93 -1.48
N ALA A 82 3.59 6.84 -0.73
CA ALA A 82 4.92 6.28 -0.42
C ALA A 82 5.71 5.95 -1.69
N VAL A 83 5.06 5.26 -2.62
CA VAL A 83 5.65 4.83 -3.89
C VAL A 83 5.93 6.03 -4.79
N ALA A 84 5.07 7.05 -4.77
CA ALA A 84 5.33 8.31 -5.46
C ALA A 84 6.59 9.00 -4.93
N GLY A 85 6.82 8.98 -3.61
CA GLY A 85 8.07 9.44 -2.99
C GLY A 85 9.30 8.69 -3.50
N LEU A 86 9.24 7.35 -3.55
CA LEU A 86 10.33 6.51 -4.10
C LEU A 86 10.61 6.81 -5.58
N LEU A 87 9.56 7.03 -6.38
CA LEU A 87 9.70 7.39 -7.79
C LEU A 87 10.38 8.76 -7.95
N LEU A 88 9.97 9.77 -7.19
CA LEU A 88 10.56 11.12 -7.23
C LEU A 88 12.02 11.14 -6.75
N ALA A 89 12.40 10.23 -5.87
CA ALA A 89 13.75 10.17 -5.33
C ALA A 89 14.81 9.76 -6.37
N GLY A 90 14.44 9.08 -7.46
CA GLY A 90 15.44 8.64 -8.44
C GLY A 90 14.97 8.10 -9.78
N HIS A 91 13.66 7.96 -10.02
CA HIS A 91 13.14 7.25 -11.19
C HIS A 91 12.16 8.06 -12.05
N ALA A 92 11.57 9.13 -11.52
CA ALA A 92 10.64 9.98 -12.23
C ALA A 92 10.81 11.45 -11.85
N ARG A 93 10.51 12.35 -12.79
CA ARG A 93 10.47 13.81 -12.55
C ARG A 93 9.17 14.25 -11.90
N GLU A 94 8.09 13.53 -12.19
CA GLU A 94 6.76 13.73 -11.66
C GLU A 94 6.21 12.38 -11.21
N ALA A 95 5.45 12.38 -10.13
CA ALA A 95 4.77 11.19 -9.61
C ALA A 95 3.51 11.66 -8.89
N VAL A 96 2.35 11.46 -9.53
CA VAL A 96 1.06 11.94 -9.05
C VAL A 96 0.18 10.75 -8.71
N VAL A 97 -0.27 10.69 -7.45
CA VAL A 97 -1.23 9.66 -7.02
C VAL A 97 -2.60 9.93 -7.62
N VAL A 98 -3.12 8.94 -8.33
CA VAL A 98 -4.40 8.99 -9.04
C VAL A 98 -5.21 7.74 -8.72
N PRO A 99 -6.56 7.80 -8.79
CA PRO A 99 -7.36 6.59 -8.79
C PRO A 99 -6.93 5.66 -9.93
N HIS A 100 -6.79 4.36 -9.65
CA HIS A 100 -6.40 3.35 -10.63
C HIS A 100 -7.45 3.24 -11.76
N GLY A 101 -8.74 3.45 -11.43
CA GLY A 101 -9.88 3.36 -12.35
C GLY A 101 -10.67 2.06 -12.18
N ALA A 102 -11.96 2.07 -12.55
CA ALA A 102 -12.88 0.95 -12.32
C ALA A 102 -12.78 -0.18 -13.36
N GLU A 103 -11.99 0.01 -14.44
CA GLU A 103 -11.99 -0.89 -15.60
C GLU A 103 -11.00 -2.06 -15.49
N SER A 104 -10.15 -2.09 -14.46
CA SER A 104 -9.26 -3.23 -14.21
C SER A 104 -9.65 -3.90 -12.89
N PRO A 105 -10.22 -5.13 -12.91
CA PRO A 105 -10.45 -5.93 -11.70
C PRO A 105 -9.15 -6.51 -11.16
N ARG A 106 -8.02 -5.80 -11.33
CA ARG A 106 -6.74 -6.21 -10.77
C ARG A 106 -6.84 -6.05 -9.27
N ALA A 107 -6.64 -7.16 -8.56
CA ALA A 107 -6.45 -7.10 -7.12
C ALA A 107 -5.23 -6.20 -6.87
N CYS A 108 -5.41 -5.17 -6.05
CA CYS A 108 -4.32 -4.28 -5.68
C CYS A 108 -3.43 -4.95 -4.63
N ILE A 109 -2.20 -4.47 -4.52
CA ILE A 109 -1.35 -4.74 -3.36
C ILE A 109 -2.03 -4.10 -2.16
N GLU A 110 -2.37 -4.92 -1.18
CA GLU A 110 -3.01 -4.49 0.06
C GLU A 110 -1.94 -3.98 1.03
N ILE A 111 -2.14 -2.78 1.56
CA ILE A 111 -1.29 -2.21 2.62
C ILE A 111 -2.18 -1.91 3.81
N ASP A 112 -2.01 -2.70 4.87
CA ASP A 112 -2.75 -2.56 6.12
C ASP A 112 -1.83 -2.04 7.22
N ILE A 113 -2.13 -0.84 7.73
CA ILE A 113 -1.42 -0.29 8.89
C ILE A 113 -1.79 -1.10 10.12
N GLY A 114 -0.79 -1.70 10.76
CA GLY A 114 -0.97 -2.41 12.03
C GLY A 114 -1.06 -1.44 13.19
N PHE A 115 -0.04 -0.60 13.32
CA PHE A 115 0.01 0.46 14.32
C PHE A 115 1.03 1.53 13.95
N LEU A 116 0.80 2.74 14.45
CA LEU A 116 1.82 3.78 14.51
C LEU A 116 2.74 3.48 15.69
N MET A 117 4.04 3.50 15.47
CA MET A 117 5.08 3.20 16.44
C MET A 117 5.11 4.29 17.53
N PRO A 118 4.67 4.02 18.76
CA PRO A 118 4.85 4.96 19.86
C PRO A 118 6.32 5.00 20.28
N THR A 119 6.66 5.87 21.24
CA THR A 119 8.03 5.96 21.77
C THR A 119 8.52 4.64 22.38
N SER A 120 7.61 3.82 22.93
CA SER A 120 7.94 2.52 23.52
C SER A 120 7.24 1.39 22.77
N TRP A 121 8.00 0.73 21.91
CA TRP A 121 7.59 -0.49 21.23
C TRP A 121 8.79 -1.41 21.02
N GLU A 122 8.52 -2.70 20.89
CA GLU A 122 9.54 -3.72 20.66
C GLU A 122 8.97 -4.84 19.82
N ALA A 123 9.75 -5.36 18.87
CA ALA A 123 9.41 -6.58 18.17
C ALA A 123 9.93 -7.80 18.94
N LEU A 124 9.01 -8.69 19.30
CA LEU A 124 9.22 -9.91 20.06
C LEU A 124 8.92 -11.12 19.17
N PHE A 125 9.96 -11.73 18.59
CA PHE A 125 9.81 -12.99 17.85
C PHE A 125 11.16 -13.70 17.67
N GLU A 126 11.12 -15.02 17.63
CA GLU A 126 12.24 -15.87 17.24
C GLU A 126 12.15 -16.29 15.77
N PRO A 127 13.24 -16.77 15.15
CA PRO A 127 13.20 -17.33 13.80
C PRO A 127 12.15 -18.45 13.68
N GLY A 128 11.19 -18.27 12.76
CA GLY A 128 10.09 -19.22 12.53
C GLY A 128 8.80 -18.90 13.30
N GLU A 129 8.76 -17.79 14.05
CA GLU A 129 7.56 -17.28 14.69
C GLU A 129 6.99 -16.08 13.93
N ALA A 130 5.67 -15.87 14.03
CA ALA A 130 5.07 -14.65 13.53
C ALA A 130 5.55 -13.45 14.37
N PRO A 131 5.93 -12.31 13.75
CA PRO A 131 6.26 -11.10 14.48
C PRO A 131 5.14 -10.69 15.43
N THR A 132 5.47 -10.59 16.72
CA THR A 132 4.61 -10.02 17.75
C THR A 132 5.26 -8.74 18.24
N PHE A 133 4.47 -7.71 18.49
CA PHE A 133 4.96 -6.38 18.87
C PHE A 133 4.41 -6.03 20.24
N ARG A 134 5.29 -5.77 21.21
CA ARG A 134 4.89 -5.14 22.47
C ARG A 134 4.81 -3.64 22.22
N VAL A 135 3.67 -3.05 22.51
CA VAL A 135 3.38 -1.63 22.31
C VAL A 135 2.89 -1.05 23.62
N GLU A 136 3.49 0.05 24.06
CA GLU A 136 3.08 0.74 25.29
C GLU A 136 2.52 2.13 24.97
N LEU A 137 1.29 2.38 25.39
CA LEU A 137 0.58 3.63 25.17
C LEU A 137 -0.12 4.08 26.45
N ALA A 138 0.22 5.29 26.92
CA ALA A 138 -0.34 5.87 28.13
C ALA A 138 -0.26 4.94 29.37
N GLY A 139 0.84 4.19 29.51
CA GLY A 139 1.05 3.24 30.61
C GLY A 139 0.32 1.90 30.43
N HIS A 140 -0.36 1.68 29.31
CA HIS A 140 -0.99 0.40 28.99
C HIS A 140 -0.15 -0.37 27.98
N VAL A 141 0.12 -1.63 28.30
CA VAL A 141 0.83 -2.57 27.42
C VAL A 141 -0.19 -3.37 26.62
N ALA A 142 0.02 -3.42 25.31
CA ALA A 142 -0.69 -4.31 24.41
C ALA A 142 0.32 -5.09 23.57
N HIS A 143 -0.07 -6.28 23.12
CA HIS A 143 0.69 -7.02 22.12
C HIS A 143 -0.09 -7.04 20.81
N ILE A 144 0.59 -6.76 19.70
CA ILE A 144 -0.02 -6.73 18.37
C ILE A 144 0.68 -7.77 17.52
N ARG A 145 -0.05 -8.58 16.76
CA ARG A 145 0.54 -9.49 15.77
C ARG A 145 -0.33 -9.58 14.53
N HIS A 146 0.26 -10.00 13.42
CA HIS A 146 -0.48 -10.36 12.22
C HIS A 146 -0.65 -11.89 12.16
N ASP A 147 -1.86 -12.40 11.87
CA ASP A 147 -2.13 -13.84 11.77
C ASP A 147 -2.05 -14.39 10.33
N GLY A 148 -1.69 -13.54 9.38
CA GLY A 148 -1.65 -13.83 7.94
C GLY A 148 -2.91 -13.36 7.21
N GLN A 149 -3.97 -13.03 7.95
CA GLN A 149 -5.21 -12.45 7.43
C GLN A 149 -5.39 -11.01 7.89
N ARG A 150 -5.18 -10.73 9.18
CA ARG A 150 -5.38 -9.43 9.81
C ARG A 150 -4.46 -9.18 11.00
N TRP A 151 -4.42 -7.92 11.42
CA TRP A 151 -3.86 -7.51 12.71
C TRP A 151 -4.77 -7.93 13.87
N ILE A 152 -4.16 -8.46 14.93
CA ILE A 152 -4.82 -8.85 16.18
C ILE A 152 -4.15 -8.13 17.34
N VAL A 153 -4.96 -7.51 18.20
CA VAL A 153 -4.54 -6.99 19.50
C VAL A 153 -4.79 -8.04 20.57
N LEU A 154 -3.74 -8.43 21.28
CA LEU A 154 -3.76 -9.34 22.41
C LEU A 154 -3.64 -8.52 23.69
N GLN A 155 -4.69 -8.55 24.50
CA GLN A 155 -4.75 -7.84 25.78
C GLN A 155 -4.31 -8.78 26.91
N GLY A 156 -3.45 -8.29 27.80
CA GLY A 156 -2.96 -9.03 28.97
C GLY A 156 -1.52 -8.64 29.34
N GLU A 157 -1.17 -8.80 30.62
CA GLU A 157 0.14 -8.41 31.17
C GLU A 157 1.25 -9.46 30.91
N GLY A 158 0.90 -10.63 30.36
CA GLY A 158 1.83 -11.71 30.07
C GLY A 158 2.37 -11.69 28.63
N THR A 159 3.52 -12.33 28.42
CA THR A 159 4.04 -12.61 27.08
C THR A 159 3.04 -13.51 26.34
N PRO A 160 2.54 -13.11 25.16
CA PRO A 160 1.62 -13.94 24.40
C PRO A 160 2.25 -15.26 23.98
N THR A 161 1.43 -16.31 23.89
CA THR A 161 1.86 -17.58 23.29
C THR A 161 2.32 -17.32 21.85
N PRO A 162 3.56 -17.71 21.48
CA PRO A 162 4.06 -17.50 20.13
C PRO A 162 3.16 -18.19 19.10
N LEU A 163 2.88 -17.48 18.01
CA LEU A 163 2.25 -18.09 16.84
C LEU A 163 3.35 -18.70 15.99
N ARG A 164 3.46 -20.03 16.03
CA ARG A 164 4.32 -20.73 15.09
C ARG A 164 3.74 -20.63 13.70
N VAL A 165 4.54 -20.12 12.78
CA VAL A 165 4.23 -20.14 11.36
C VAL A 165 5.03 -21.27 10.74
N ALA A 166 4.52 -21.87 9.66
CA ALA A 166 5.35 -22.74 8.85
C ALA A 166 6.61 -21.96 8.47
N ALA A 167 7.79 -22.61 8.49
CA ALA A 167 9.03 -21.99 8.07
C ALA A 167 8.76 -21.34 6.71
N PRO A 168 8.83 -20.01 6.63
CA PRO A 168 8.27 -19.37 5.47
C PRO A 168 9.20 -19.71 4.30
N ALA A 169 8.63 -20.06 3.14
CA ALA A 169 9.32 -19.74 1.91
C ALA A 169 9.78 -18.29 2.04
N ARG A 170 10.93 -17.87 1.51
CA ARG A 170 11.31 -16.45 1.55
C ARG A 170 10.86 -15.80 0.24
N PRO A 171 9.54 -15.59 -0.02
CA PRO A 171 9.11 -14.89 -1.22
C PRO A 171 9.43 -13.41 -1.15
N TYR A 172 9.80 -12.88 0.02
CA TYR A 172 10.06 -11.47 0.22
C TYR A 172 11.51 -11.21 0.57
N ARG A 173 12.09 -10.21 -0.08
CA ARG A 173 13.39 -9.66 0.29
C ARG A 173 13.28 -8.18 0.62
N GLU A 174 14.17 -7.75 1.48
CA GLU A 174 14.52 -6.34 1.59
C GLU A 174 15.45 -5.94 0.45
N GLY A 175 15.26 -4.73 -0.06
CA GLY A 175 16.17 -4.07 -0.99
C GLY A 175 16.09 -2.56 -0.81
N GLU A 176 16.61 -1.83 -1.78
CA GLU A 176 16.61 -0.37 -1.75
C GLU A 176 16.15 0.20 -3.09
N VAL A 177 15.42 1.31 -3.03
CA VAL A 177 15.01 2.12 -4.18
C VAL A 177 15.42 3.55 -3.90
N ALA A 178 16.31 4.10 -4.71
CA ALA A 178 16.87 5.45 -4.54
C ALA A 178 17.35 5.72 -3.09
N GLY A 179 18.02 4.74 -2.48
CA GLY A 179 18.55 4.83 -1.11
C GLY A 179 17.50 4.71 0.01
N SER A 180 16.25 4.41 -0.33
CA SER A 180 15.20 4.12 0.64
C SER A 180 14.91 2.62 0.71
N ALA A 181 14.79 2.08 1.93
CA ALA A 181 14.45 0.68 2.13
C ALA A 181 13.08 0.33 1.50
N ALA A 182 13.01 -0.83 0.88
CA ALA A 182 11.79 -1.33 0.24
C ALA A 182 11.71 -2.86 0.29
N VAL A 183 10.50 -3.39 0.22
CA VAL A 183 10.25 -4.84 0.18
C VAL A 183 9.77 -5.26 -1.19
N PHE A 184 10.36 -6.33 -1.70
CA PHE A 184 10.08 -6.89 -3.01
C PHE A 184 9.60 -8.34 -2.92
N ASP A 185 8.74 -8.72 -3.85
CA ASP A 185 8.25 -10.09 -4.09
C ASP A 185 9.11 -10.81 -5.13
N ASP A 186 9.92 -11.75 -4.66
CA ASP A 186 10.82 -12.61 -5.43
C ASP A 186 10.15 -13.80 -6.10
N ARG A 187 8.83 -13.99 -5.95
CA ARG A 187 8.11 -15.02 -6.72
C ARG A 187 7.88 -14.60 -8.17
N SER A 188 8.10 -13.33 -8.47
CA SER A 188 8.00 -12.74 -9.80
C SER A 188 9.40 -12.43 -10.35
N GLU A 189 9.57 -12.57 -11.67
CA GLU A 189 10.75 -12.10 -12.39
C GLU A 189 10.34 -11.05 -13.45
N PRO A 190 10.87 -9.81 -13.40
CA PRO A 190 11.70 -9.27 -12.31
C PRO A 190 10.88 -9.13 -11.02
N SER A 191 11.56 -9.11 -9.87
CA SER A 191 10.86 -8.98 -8.60
C SER A 191 10.15 -7.63 -8.47
N VAL A 192 8.97 -7.65 -7.85
CA VAL A 192 8.08 -6.50 -7.80
C VAL A 192 8.09 -5.85 -6.43
N LEU A 193 8.17 -4.52 -6.36
CA LEU A 193 7.97 -3.72 -5.16
C LEU A 193 6.55 -3.94 -4.61
N ILE A 194 6.45 -4.42 -3.37
CA ILE A 194 5.15 -4.67 -2.69
C ILE A 194 4.96 -3.84 -1.43
N CYS A 195 6.02 -3.31 -0.83
CA CYS A 195 5.92 -2.56 0.41
C CYS A 195 7.01 -1.49 0.46
N PRO A 196 6.69 -0.25 0.86
CA PRO A 196 7.73 0.68 1.29
C PRO A 196 8.32 0.23 2.63
N GLY A 197 9.58 0.58 2.88
CA GLY A 197 10.22 0.39 4.18
C GLY A 197 11.02 -0.91 4.33
N ARG A 198 11.43 -1.17 5.56
CA ARG A 198 12.37 -2.24 5.93
C ARG A 198 11.63 -3.52 6.29
N LEU A 199 12.03 -4.67 5.76
CA LEU A 199 11.38 -5.95 6.07
C LEU A 199 11.77 -6.40 7.47
N ILE A 200 10.79 -6.60 8.34
CA ILE A 200 11.01 -7.09 9.71
C ILE A 200 10.48 -8.49 9.94
N GLY A 201 9.63 -9.01 9.07
CA GLY A 201 9.19 -10.40 9.13
C GLY A 201 8.14 -10.73 8.08
N GLN A 202 7.58 -11.93 8.19
CA GLN A 202 6.54 -12.39 7.28
C GLN A 202 5.61 -13.41 7.95
N VAL A 203 4.35 -13.44 7.52
CA VAL A 203 3.33 -14.37 8.02
C VAL A 203 2.53 -14.90 6.84
N GLY A 204 2.85 -16.12 6.40
CA GLY A 204 2.28 -16.67 5.16
C GLY A 204 2.64 -15.79 3.97
N GLU A 205 1.63 -15.31 3.26
CA GLU A 205 1.76 -14.46 2.07
C GLU A 205 1.83 -12.97 2.39
N VAL A 206 2.12 -12.59 3.64
CA VAL A 206 2.12 -11.19 4.08
C VAL A 206 3.53 -10.78 4.53
N ALA A 207 4.07 -9.75 3.89
CA ALA A 207 5.28 -9.08 4.34
C ALA A 207 4.96 -8.10 5.47
N ILE A 208 5.75 -8.10 6.54
CA ILE A 208 5.64 -7.15 7.64
C ILE A 208 6.83 -6.20 7.58
N ALA A 209 6.56 -4.91 7.43
CA ALA A 209 7.59 -3.90 7.24
C ALA A 209 7.46 -2.72 8.21
N VAL A 210 8.58 -2.08 8.50
CA VAL A 210 8.63 -0.78 9.16
C VAL A 210 8.75 0.30 8.11
N TRP A 211 7.76 1.19 8.03
CA TRP A 211 7.72 2.30 7.10
C TRP A 211 7.38 3.60 7.83
N ALA A 212 8.27 4.59 7.72
CA ALA A 212 8.17 5.84 8.46
C ALA A 212 7.99 5.59 9.97
N ASP A 213 6.88 6.02 10.54
CA ASP A 213 6.48 5.84 11.94
C ASP A 213 5.43 4.73 12.11
N ALA A 214 5.29 3.81 11.16
CA ALA A 214 4.31 2.73 11.20
C ALA A 214 4.91 1.34 11.00
N VAL A 215 4.24 0.34 11.55
CA VAL A 215 4.39 -1.06 11.14
C VAL A 215 3.22 -1.43 10.24
N VAL A 216 3.53 -1.91 9.04
CA VAL A 216 2.56 -2.22 7.99
C VAL A 216 2.64 -3.68 7.55
N ALA A 217 1.50 -4.21 7.11
CA ALA A 217 1.37 -5.50 6.48
C ALA A 217 1.09 -5.27 4.99
N CYS A 218 1.89 -5.90 4.14
CA CYS A 218 1.79 -5.78 2.69
C CYS A 218 1.47 -7.15 2.09
N ARG A 219 0.36 -7.25 1.36
CA ARG A 219 -0.07 -8.47 0.67
C ARG A 219 -0.17 -8.21 -0.84
N PRO A 220 0.70 -8.82 -1.66
CA PRO A 220 0.51 -8.78 -3.10
C PRO A 220 -0.72 -9.61 -3.52
N PRO A 221 -1.40 -9.25 -4.61
CA PRO A 221 -2.47 -10.06 -5.18
C PRO A 221 -1.96 -11.43 -5.67
N ASP A 222 -2.80 -12.45 -5.58
CA ASP A 222 -2.52 -13.83 -6.04
C ASP A 222 -2.08 -13.91 -7.52
N ALA A 223 -2.42 -12.89 -8.32
CA ALA A 223 -2.02 -12.80 -9.73
C ALA A 223 -0.49 -12.69 -9.91
N PHE A 224 0.23 -12.03 -8.99
CA PHE A 224 1.70 -11.94 -9.07
C PHE A 224 2.37 -13.30 -8.92
N ALA A 225 1.82 -14.20 -8.09
CA ALA A 225 2.34 -15.55 -7.92
C ALA A 225 2.22 -16.42 -9.18
N ARG A 226 1.46 -15.98 -10.19
CA ARG A 226 1.28 -16.69 -11.48
C ARG A 226 2.08 -16.09 -12.64
N GLY A 227 2.93 -15.10 -12.40
CA GLY A 227 3.72 -14.44 -13.44
C GLY A 227 2.87 -13.70 -14.48
N LEU A 228 1.65 -13.31 -14.12
CA LEU A 228 0.76 -12.54 -14.99
C LEU A 228 0.90 -11.05 -14.68
N PRO A 229 1.16 -10.19 -15.70
CA PRO A 229 1.33 -8.75 -15.53
C PRO A 229 0.04 -8.03 -15.16
#